data_AF-A0AAE0WM78-F1
#
_entry.id   AF-A0AAE0WM78-F1
#
_cell.length_a   1.000
_cell.length_b   1.000
_cell.length_c   1.000
_cell.angle_alpha   90.00
_cell.angle_beta   90.00
_cell.angle_gamma   90.00
#
_symmetry.space_group_name_H-M   'P 1'
#
loop_
_entity.id
_entity.type
_entity.pdbx_description
1 polymer ?
#
loop_
_entity_poly.entity_id
_entity_poly.type
_entity_poly.pdbx_seq_one_letter_code
_entity_poly.pdbx_strand_id
1 'polypeptide(L)'
;MDPQTAVQTLDTHTTTLTILHLTHPLLHPNPSTKPHTRTSAASDTSNQATPTPALLAADLAHYRDLFTKLRFSYVEQVTKERFLRSLVSNPPESSSAEENAALEEKLRGDKAALKERKEEARGLIQELEEQGRSLVGRWEGVRERRVELEALPTEIELLEEQIQDLIAKQEPQHSNPELALPLQPTQDLLRQREVELEAIDAQIAALRRDGPARKQEVEGLRDELPALQARKFQVVAEAREARRRRQEGASAIEGDEMEERGRWLRGVEAGLRGMLEV
;
A
#
# COMPACT_ATOMS: atom_id res chain seq x y z
N MET A 1 64.55 1.94 26.15
CA MET A 1 63.25 1.73 25.49
C MET A 1 62.34 1.13 26.53
N ASP A 2 61.48 1.95 27.13
CA ASP A 2 60.70 1.56 28.30
C ASP A 2 59.54 0.63 27.89
N PRO A 3 59.27 -0.43 28.66
CA PRO A 3 58.27 -1.43 28.30
C PRO A 3 56.83 -0.87 28.30
N GLN A 4 56.60 0.22 29.02
CA GLN A 4 55.27 0.85 29.13
C GLN A 4 54.89 1.65 27.88
N THR A 5 55.86 2.23 27.18
CA THR A 5 55.58 2.96 25.93
C THR A 5 55.31 2.00 24.77
N ALA A 6 55.93 0.82 24.77
CA ALA A 6 55.64 -0.24 23.79
C ALA A 6 54.20 -0.79 23.89
N VAL A 7 53.68 -0.95 25.12
CA VAL A 7 52.29 -1.41 25.35
C VAL A 7 51.28 -0.35 24.92
N GLN A 8 51.54 0.93 25.22
CA GLN A 8 50.67 2.02 24.79
C GLN A 8 50.63 2.18 23.26
N THR A 9 51.74 1.95 22.55
CA THR A 9 51.72 1.92 21.09
C THR A 9 50.89 0.77 20.53
N LEU A 10 50.90 -0.40 21.19
CA LEU A 10 50.09 -1.55 20.77
C LEU A 10 48.59 -1.30 20.96
N ASP A 11 48.18 -0.68 22.08
CA ASP A 11 46.77 -0.36 22.34
C ASP A 11 46.16 0.66 21.38
N THR A 12 46.98 1.53 20.77
CA THR A 12 46.49 2.47 19.74
C THR A 12 46.24 1.81 18.38
N HIS A 13 46.84 0.65 18.12
CA HIS A 13 46.71 -0.08 16.85
C HIS A 13 45.68 -1.22 16.90
N THR A 14 45.32 -1.71 18.08
CA THR A 14 44.35 -2.80 18.26
C THR A 14 42.92 -2.40 17.88
N THR A 15 42.55 -1.13 18.03
CA THR A 15 41.19 -0.63 17.73
C THR A 15 40.87 -0.58 16.23
N THR A 16 41.88 -0.59 15.36
CA THR A 16 41.72 -0.53 13.90
C THR A 16 41.86 -1.88 13.19
N LEU A 17 42.21 -2.94 13.90
CA LEU A 17 42.36 -4.29 13.34
C LEU A 17 41.02 -5.05 13.40
N THR A 18 40.01 -4.52 12.73
CA THR A 18 38.80 -5.30 12.44
C THR A 18 39.12 -6.34 11.37
N ILE A 19 38.56 -7.54 11.48
CA ILE A 19 38.76 -8.64 10.53
C ILE A 19 38.52 -8.17 9.08
N LEU A 20 37.56 -7.26 8.88
CA LEU A 20 37.27 -6.64 7.59
C LEU A 20 38.44 -5.84 7.00
N HIS A 21 39.22 -5.13 7.83
CA HIS A 21 40.38 -4.37 7.37
C HIS A 21 41.56 -5.29 7.02
N LEU A 22 41.67 -6.43 7.68
CA LEU A 22 42.66 -7.48 7.40
C LEU A 22 42.29 -8.31 6.16
N THR A 23 40.99 -8.51 5.89
CA THR A 23 40.52 -9.27 4.72
C THR A 23 40.31 -8.42 3.47
N HIS A 24 40.24 -7.09 3.60
CA HIS A 24 40.09 -6.18 2.47
C HIS A 24 41.16 -6.34 1.37
N PRO A 25 42.47 -6.48 1.68
CA PRO A 25 43.50 -6.71 0.66
C PRO A 25 43.44 -8.11 0.02
N LEU A 26 42.85 -9.08 0.72
CA LEU A 26 42.66 -10.45 0.22
C LEU A 26 41.47 -10.55 -0.74
N LEU A 27 40.42 -9.75 -0.53
CA LEU A 27 39.23 -9.72 -1.39
C LEU A 27 39.38 -8.77 -2.59
N HIS A 28 40.15 -7.68 -2.46
CA HIS A 28 40.29 -6.65 -3.50
C HIS A 28 41.77 -6.36 -3.80
N PRO A 29 42.44 -7.17 -4.64
CA PRO A 29 43.80 -6.89 -5.06
C PRO A 29 43.83 -5.64 -5.94
N ASN A 30 44.40 -4.55 -5.43
CA ASN A 30 44.64 -3.34 -6.22
C ASN A 30 45.81 -3.60 -7.20
N PRO A 31 45.61 -3.53 -8.53
CA PRO A 31 46.65 -3.85 -9.51
C PRO A 31 47.75 -2.78 -9.65
N SER A 32 47.72 -1.69 -8.87
CA SER A 32 48.58 -0.52 -9.12
C SER A 32 49.88 -0.41 -8.29
N THR A 33 50.15 -1.29 -7.34
CA THR A 33 51.42 -1.23 -6.58
C THR A 33 52.56 -1.92 -7.33
N LYS A 34 53.29 -1.14 -8.14
CA LYS A 34 54.60 -1.54 -8.70
C LYS A 34 55.60 -1.82 -7.55
N PRO A 35 56.26 -2.99 -7.51
CA PRO A 35 57.21 -3.29 -6.46
C PRO A 35 58.57 -2.65 -6.74
N HIS A 36 59.11 -1.96 -5.72
CA HIS A 36 60.52 -1.54 -5.73
C HIS A 36 61.41 -2.79 -5.65
N THR A 37 62.19 -2.99 -6.69
CA THR A 37 63.24 -3.99 -6.82
C THR A 37 64.27 -3.90 -5.69
N ARG A 38 64.34 -4.92 -4.84
CA ARG A 38 65.58 -5.32 -4.15
C ARG A 38 65.73 -6.83 -4.25
N THR A 39 66.77 -7.25 -4.95
CA THR A 39 67.15 -8.62 -5.25
C THR A 39 68.05 -9.18 -4.16
N SER A 40 67.59 -10.18 -3.43
CA SER A 40 68.45 -11.20 -2.81
C SER A 40 67.63 -12.47 -2.58
N ALA A 41 68.02 -13.50 -3.31
CA ALA A 41 67.28 -14.73 -3.56
C ALA A 41 67.29 -15.71 -2.37
N ALA A 42 66.33 -16.64 -2.43
CA ALA A 42 66.15 -17.88 -1.65
C ALA A 42 65.19 -17.82 -0.45
N SER A 43 63.90 -17.49 -0.69
CA SER A 43 62.73 -18.00 0.07
C SER A 43 61.40 -17.31 -0.31
N ASP A 44 61.43 -16.27 -1.14
CA ASP A 44 60.25 -15.43 -1.35
C ASP A 44 59.33 -15.94 -2.48
N THR A 45 58.41 -16.85 -2.14
CA THR A 45 57.29 -17.24 -3.00
C THR A 45 56.19 -16.17 -3.08
N SER A 46 56.35 -14.99 -2.45
CA SER A 46 55.36 -13.90 -2.51
C SER A 46 55.23 -13.23 -3.88
N ASN A 47 56.08 -13.59 -4.85
CA ASN A 47 56.11 -12.99 -6.19
C ASN A 47 55.29 -13.72 -7.27
N GLN A 48 54.46 -14.71 -6.92
CA GLN A 48 53.54 -15.33 -7.88
C GLN A 48 52.09 -14.99 -7.57
N ALA A 49 51.49 -14.27 -8.52
CA ALA A 49 50.08 -14.23 -8.92
C ALA A 49 49.05 -14.53 -7.82
N THR A 50 48.28 -13.51 -7.44
CA THR A 50 46.97 -13.57 -6.76
C THR A 50 46.79 -14.82 -5.89
N PRO A 51 46.96 -14.76 -4.55
CA PRO A 51 46.94 -15.93 -3.70
C PRO A 51 45.62 -16.69 -3.90
N THR A 52 45.68 -17.77 -4.69
CA THR A 52 44.52 -18.63 -4.89
C THR A 52 44.32 -19.43 -3.59
N PRO A 53 43.08 -19.76 -3.21
CA PRO A 53 42.82 -20.52 -1.99
C PRO A 53 43.62 -21.83 -1.90
N ALA A 54 43.89 -22.45 -3.06
CA ALA A 54 44.71 -23.66 -3.16
C ALA A 54 46.19 -23.42 -2.85
N LEU A 55 46.77 -22.30 -3.30
CA LEU A 55 48.17 -21.95 -3.02
C LEU A 55 48.37 -21.60 -1.55
N LEU A 56 47.45 -20.84 -0.95
CA LEU A 56 47.46 -20.54 0.49
C LEU A 56 47.38 -21.80 1.35
N ALA A 57 46.54 -22.76 0.97
CA ALA A 57 46.44 -24.03 1.69
C ALA A 57 47.76 -24.83 1.63
N ALA A 58 48.43 -24.83 0.48
CA ALA A 58 49.73 -25.50 0.31
C ALA A 58 50.83 -24.82 1.14
N ASP A 59 50.90 -23.49 1.14
CA ASP A 59 51.87 -22.73 1.93
C ASP A 59 51.65 -22.93 3.43
N LEU A 60 50.40 -22.90 3.91
CA LEU A 60 50.07 -23.15 5.31
C LEU A 60 50.47 -24.58 5.74
N ALA A 61 50.28 -25.57 4.88
CA ALA A 61 50.75 -26.93 5.13
C ALA A 61 52.29 -27.00 5.22
N HIS A 62 52.99 -26.34 4.30
CA HIS A 62 54.45 -26.28 4.31
C HIS A 62 55.00 -25.62 5.58
N TYR A 63 54.46 -24.46 5.97
CA TYR A 63 54.89 -23.77 7.19
C TYR A 63 54.60 -24.58 8.45
N ARG A 64 53.44 -25.25 8.52
CA ARG A 64 53.12 -26.14 9.63
C ARG A 64 54.17 -27.26 9.78
N ASP A 65 54.59 -27.86 8.67
CA ASP A 65 55.60 -28.93 8.69
C ASP A 65 57.00 -28.40 9.03
N LEU A 66 57.37 -27.21 8.55
CA LEU A 66 58.62 -26.55 8.90
C LEU A 66 58.67 -26.21 10.40
N PHE A 67 57.61 -25.58 10.93
CA PHE A 67 57.55 -25.18 12.34
C PHE A 67 57.48 -26.38 13.28
N THR A 68 56.82 -27.47 12.90
CA THR A 68 56.84 -28.69 13.70
C THR A 68 58.22 -29.32 13.78
N LYS A 69 58.97 -29.36 12.66
CA LYS A 69 60.38 -29.80 12.64
C LYS A 69 61.28 -28.88 13.46
N LEU A 70 61.14 -27.56 13.31
CA LEU A 70 61.93 -26.58 14.04
C LEU A 70 61.66 -26.66 15.55
N ARG A 71 60.39 -26.79 15.95
CA ARG A 71 60.00 -26.99 17.35
C ARG A 71 60.61 -28.26 17.93
N PHE A 72 60.56 -29.37 17.20
CA PHE A 72 61.17 -30.63 17.63
C PHE A 72 62.68 -30.48 17.84
N SER A 73 63.39 -29.95 16.83
CA SER A 73 64.84 -29.73 16.90
C SER A 73 65.24 -28.80 18.05
N TYR A 74 64.50 -27.71 18.28
CA TYR A 74 64.77 -26.78 19.38
C TYR A 74 64.57 -27.44 20.76
N VAL A 75 63.44 -28.15 20.96
CA VAL A 75 63.17 -28.84 22.22
C VAL A 75 64.21 -29.93 22.48
N GLU A 76 64.62 -30.66 21.45
CA GLU A 76 65.69 -31.66 21.55
C GLU A 76 67.03 -31.01 21.91
N GLN A 77 67.40 -29.89 21.28
CA GLN A 77 68.64 -29.20 21.58
C GLN A 77 68.66 -28.65 23.01
N VAL A 78 67.59 -27.96 23.42
CA VAL A 78 67.49 -27.37 24.77
C VAL A 78 67.52 -28.46 25.85
N THR A 79 66.87 -29.61 25.62
CA THR A 79 66.91 -30.73 26.57
C THR A 79 68.30 -31.36 26.65
N LYS A 80 68.98 -31.56 25.52
CA LYS A 80 70.38 -32.02 25.50
C LYS A 80 71.32 -31.05 26.22
N GLU A 81 71.21 -29.75 25.95
CA GLU A 81 72.03 -28.73 26.64
C GLU A 81 71.77 -28.70 28.14
N ARG A 82 70.49 -28.75 28.55
CA ARG A 82 70.12 -28.76 29.97
C ARG A 82 70.65 -30.02 30.67
N PHE A 83 70.57 -31.17 30.03
CA PHE A 83 71.10 -32.43 30.56
C PHE A 83 72.62 -32.36 30.74
N LEU A 84 73.35 -31.88 29.73
CA LEU A 84 74.81 -31.71 29.82
C LEU A 84 75.20 -30.70 30.90
N ARG A 85 74.46 -29.59 31.04
CA ARG A 85 74.69 -28.60 32.11
C ARG A 85 74.45 -29.20 33.51
N SER A 86 73.41 -30.01 33.67
CA SER A 86 73.10 -30.69 34.93
C SER A 86 74.16 -31.72 35.33
N LEU A 87 74.79 -32.39 34.35
CA LEU A 87 75.92 -33.30 34.61
C LEU A 87 77.23 -32.57 34.96
N VAL A 88 77.45 -31.38 34.40
CA VAL A 88 78.68 -30.60 34.56
C VAL A 88 78.59 -29.61 35.74
N SER A 89 77.40 -29.38 36.30
CA SER A 89 77.23 -28.53 37.49
C SER A 89 77.90 -29.16 38.71
N ASN A 90 78.53 -28.34 39.55
CA ASN A 90 79.16 -28.76 40.81
C ASN A 90 78.44 -28.09 41.98
N PRO A 91 77.68 -28.82 42.83
CA PRO A 91 77.40 -30.25 42.76
C PRO A 91 76.40 -30.62 41.63
N PRO A 92 76.39 -31.88 41.18
CA PRO A 92 75.43 -32.34 40.16
C PRO A 92 74.00 -32.22 40.70
N GLU A 93 73.11 -31.65 39.91
CA GLU A 93 71.69 -31.53 40.26
C GLU A 93 71.04 -32.93 40.26
N SER A 94 70.99 -33.60 41.41
CA SER A 94 70.22 -34.83 41.59
C SER A 94 68.76 -34.47 41.87
N SER A 95 67.88 -34.59 40.87
CA SER A 95 66.44 -34.49 41.11
C SER A 95 65.99 -35.59 42.08
N SER A 96 65.36 -35.22 43.19
CA SER A 96 64.80 -36.20 44.13
C SER A 96 63.57 -36.88 43.52
N ALA A 97 63.32 -38.15 43.88
CA ALA A 97 62.10 -38.85 43.49
C ALA A 97 60.83 -38.11 43.95
N GLU A 98 60.89 -37.40 45.08
CA GLU A 98 59.78 -36.60 45.60
C GLU A 98 59.50 -35.36 44.75
N GLU A 99 60.55 -34.68 44.26
CA GLU A 99 60.41 -33.52 43.37
C GLU A 99 59.83 -33.93 42.02
N ASN A 100 60.26 -35.09 41.50
CA ASN A 100 59.71 -35.65 40.27
C ASN A 100 58.23 -36.02 40.42
N ALA A 101 57.85 -36.65 41.54
CA ALA A 101 56.44 -36.95 41.83
C ALA A 101 55.58 -35.67 41.94
N ALA A 102 56.09 -34.62 42.59
CA ALA A 102 55.38 -33.34 42.69
C ALA A 102 55.23 -32.63 41.33
N LEU A 103 56.25 -32.71 40.46
CA LEU A 103 56.19 -32.17 39.10
C LEU A 103 55.25 -32.98 38.19
N GLU A 104 55.21 -34.30 38.35
CA GLU A 104 54.27 -35.16 37.62
C GLU A 104 52.81 -34.83 37.95
N GLU A 105 52.49 -34.57 39.21
CA GLU A 105 51.13 -34.19 39.62
C GLU A 105 50.74 -32.81 39.05
N LYS A 106 51.64 -31.83 39.11
CA LYS A 106 51.43 -30.52 38.46
C LYS A 106 51.22 -30.66 36.95
N LEU A 107 52.07 -31.44 36.27
CA LEU A 107 51.94 -31.71 34.85
C LEU A 107 50.62 -32.40 34.51
N ARG A 108 50.10 -33.26 35.39
CA ARG A 108 48.80 -33.90 35.21
C ARG A 108 47.66 -32.87 35.27
N GLY A 109 47.70 -31.96 36.24
CA GLY A 109 46.75 -30.84 36.35
C GLY A 109 46.81 -29.92 35.12
N ASP A 110 48.00 -29.47 34.75
CA ASP A 110 48.20 -28.59 33.60
C ASP A 110 47.78 -29.25 32.28
N LYS A 111 48.03 -30.56 32.12
CA LYS A 111 47.56 -31.31 30.95
C LYS A 111 46.04 -31.42 30.90
N ALA A 112 45.37 -31.54 32.04
CA ALA A 112 43.91 -31.55 32.10
C ALA A 112 43.34 -30.18 31.69
N ALA A 113 43.85 -29.10 32.29
CA ALA A 113 43.43 -27.73 31.94
C ALA A 113 43.73 -27.39 30.47
N LEU A 114 44.85 -27.85 29.92
CA LEU A 114 45.18 -27.66 28.50
C LEU A 114 44.23 -28.43 27.57
N LYS A 115 43.74 -29.61 27.98
CA LYS A 115 42.76 -30.38 27.19
C LYS A 115 41.41 -29.67 27.19
N GLU A 116 40.94 -29.24 28.34
CA GLU A 116 39.70 -28.48 28.50
C GLU A 116 39.71 -27.23 27.61
N ARG A 117 40.73 -26.38 27.73
CA ARG A 117 40.87 -25.18 26.89
C ARG A 117 40.96 -25.48 25.38
N LYS A 118 41.54 -26.62 25.00
CA LYS A 118 41.58 -27.04 23.59
C LYS A 118 40.21 -27.48 23.08
N GLU A 119 39.41 -28.10 23.92
CA GLU A 119 38.04 -28.48 23.60
C GLU A 119 37.15 -27.25 23.48
N GLU A 120 37.26 -26.30 24.41
CA GLU A 120 36.59 -24.99 24.35
C GLU A 120 36.97 -24.24 23.06
N ALA A 121 38.27 -24.11 22.76
CA ALA A 121 38.72 -23.43 21.55
C ALA A 121 38.23 -24.11 20.27
N ARG A 122 38.15 -25.45 20.26
CA ARG A 122 37.57 -26.19 19.12
C ARG A 122 36.08 -25.92 18.97
N GLY A 123 35.33 -25.86 20.07
CA GLY A 123 33.91 -25.49 20.06
C GLY A 123 33.70 -24.09 19.48
N LEU A 124 34.44 -23.11 19.98
CA LEU A 124 34.37 -21.72 19.48
C LEU A 124 34.72 -21.61 17.99
N ILE A 125 35.71 -22.37 17.50
CA ILE A 125 36.05 -22.39 16.08
C ILE A 125 34.89 -22.96 15.25
N GLN A 126 34.26 -24.04 15.70
CA GLN A 126 33.11 -24.62 15.01
C GLN A 126 31.93 -23.65 14.95
N GLU A 127 31.61 -22.99 16.06
CA GLU A 127 30.56 -21.97 16.11
C GLU A 127 30.86 -20.80 15.15
N LEU A 128 32.10 -20.32 15.11
CA LEU A 128 32.52 -19.26 14.19
C LEU A 128 32.42 -19.71 12.73
N GLU A 129 32.78 -20.96 12.41
CA GLU A 129 32.62 -21.50 11.06
C GLU A 129 31.14 -21.58 10.65
N GLU A 130 30.26 -22.03 11.53
CA GLU A 130 28.82 -22.10 11.29
C GLU A 130 28.20 -20.72 11.09
N GLN A 131 28.56 -19.76 11.95
CA GLN A 131 28.14 -18.37 11.81
C GLN A 131 28.68 -17.75 10.51
N GLY A 132 29.93 -18.06 10.15
CA GLY A 132 30.54 -17.65 8.89
C GLY A 132 29.77 -18.17 7.68
N ARG A 133 29.44 -19.47 7.64
CA ARG A 133 28.63 -20.07 6.56
C ARG A 133 27.24 -19.45 6.47
N SER A 134 26.57 -19.26 7.62
CA SER A 134 25.26 -18.61 7.68
C SER A 134 25.31 -17.15 7.19
N LEU A 135 26.36 -16.41 7.53
CA LEU A 135 26.54 -15.03 7.08
C LEU A 135 26.76 -14.95 5.58
N VAL A 136 27.57 -15.86 5.01
CA VAL A 136 27.78 -15.93 3.55
C VAL A 136 26.45 -16.16 2.82
N GLY A 137 25.66 -17.15 3.24
CA GLY A 137 24.36 -17.41 2.61
C GLY A 137 23.39 -16.23 2.71
N ARG A 138 23.36 -15.53 3.85
CA ARG A 138 22.55 -14.30 4.01
C ARG A 138 23.03 -13.18 3.10
N TRP A 139 24.35 -13.01 2.97
CA TRP A 139 24.94 -11.98 2.12
C TRP A 139 24.65 -12.24 0.64
N GLU A 140 24.75 -13.50 0.19
CA GLU A 140 24.39 -13.91 -1.17
C GLU A 140 22.92 -13.59 -1.48
N GLY A 141 21.99 -13.93 -0.57
CA GLY A 141 20.59 -13.60 -0.75
C GLY A 141 20.29 -12.10 -0.76
N VAL A 142 21.03 -11.28 0.00
CA VAL A 142 20.93 -9.82 -0.07
C VAL A 142 21.50 -9.29 -1.39
N ARG A 143 22.59 -9.89 -1.89
CA ARG A 143 23.19 -9.52 -3.18
C ARG A 143 22.24 -9.81 -4.34
N GLU A 144 21.57 -10.96 -4.35
CA GLU A 144 20.58 -11.31 -5.38
C GLU A 144 19.41 -10.31 -5.38
N ARG A 145 18.80 -10.05 -4.21
CA ARG A 145 17.73 -9.06 -4.09
C ARG A 145 18.18 -7.67 -4.51
N ARG A 146 19.43 -7.29 -4.23
CA ARG A 146 19.97 -6.00 -4.70
C ARG A 146 19.95 -5.91 -6.22
N VAL A 147 20.38 -6.96 -6.91
CA VAL A 147 20.36 -6.99 -8.38
C VAL A 147 18.93 -6.88 -8.91
N GLU A 148 17.97 -7.58 -8.29
CA GLU A 148 16.54 -7.45 -8.62
C GLU A 148 16.03 -6.02 -8.39
N LEU A 149 16.36 -5.41 -7.25
CA LEU A 149 15.98 -4.03 -6.96
C LEU A 149 16.63 -3.00 -7.91
N GLU A 150 17.83 -3.27 -8.40
CA GLU A 150 18.50 -2.41 -9.38
C GLU A 150 17.83 -2.48 -10.77
N ALA A 151 17.15 -3.58 -11.10
CA ALA A 151 16.40 -3.74 -12.34
C ALA A 151 15.02 -3.07 -12.32
N LEU A 152 14.34 -3.07 -11.16
CA LEU A 152 12.96 -2.56 -11.03
C LEU A 152 12.73 -1.13 -11.54
N PRO A 153 13.60 -0.13 -11.31
CA PRO A 153 13.39 1.23 -11.81
C PRO A 153 13.26 1.28 -13.33
N THR A 154 14.09 0.51 -14.05
CA THR A 154 14.05 0.46 -15.51
C THR A 154 12.77 -0.22 -16.03
N GLU A 155 12.27 -1.23 -15.32
CA GLU A 155 10.99 -1.87 -15.64
C GLU A 155 9.82 -0.93 -15.39
N ILE A 156 9.87 -0.14 -14.31
CA ILE A 156 8.85 0.87 -14.01
C ILE A 156 8.83 1.95 -15.08
N GLU A 157 9.99 2.49 -15.46
CA GLU A 157 10.09 3.50 -16.54
C GLU A 157 9.52 2.97 -17.86
N LEU A 158 9.82 1.71 -18.21
CA LEU A 158 9.29 1.08 -19.42
C LEU A 158 7.77 0.85 -19.33
N LEU A 159 7.25 0.45 -18.17
CA LEU A 159 5.80 0.32 -17.96
C LEU A 159 5.08 1.67 -18.00
N GLU A 160 5.69 2.72 -17.46
CA GLU A 160 5.16 4.08 -17.52
C GLU A 160 5.12 4.61 -18.95
N GLU A 161 6.19 4.38 -19.73
CA GLU A 161 6.21 4.70 -21.16
C GLU A 161 5.10 3.94 -21.91
N GLN A 162 4.96 2.63 -21.66
CA GLN A 162 3.89 1.82 -22.26
C GLN A 162 2.49 2.31 -21.88
N ILE A 163 2.28 2.73 -20.63
CA ILE A 163 1.02 3.30 -20.18
C ILE A 163 0.75 4.61 -20.92
N GLN A 164 1.72 5.51 -21.03
CA GLN A 164 1.56 6.76 -21.79
C GLN A 164 1.26 6.49 -23.26
N ASP A 165 1.95 5.53 -23.86
CA ASP A 165 1.73 5.07 -25.24
C ASP A 165 0.32 4.53 -25.45
N LEU A 166 -0.17 3.72 -24.49
CA LEU A 166 -1.51 3.18 -24.52
C LEU A 166 -2.55 4.28 -24.33
N ILE A 167 -2.33 5.22 -23.42
CA ILE A 167 -3.20 6.39 -23.23
C ILE A 167 -3.27 7.22 -24.53
N ALA A 168 -2.12 7.48 -25.17
CA ALA A 168 -2.07 8.21 -26.44
C ALA A 168 -2.79 7.46 -27.57
N LYS A 169 -2.64 6.13 -27.65
CA LYS A 169 -3.35 5.28 -28.64
C LYS A 169 -4.84 5.12 -28.33
N GLN A 170 -5.22 5.24 -27.06
CA GLN A 170 -6.57 5.12 -26.55
C GLN A 170 -7.33 6.45 -26.59
N GLU A 171 -6.78 7.51 -27.21
CA GLU A 171 -7.59 8.64 -27.66
C GLU A 171 -8.34 8.29 -28.96
N PRO A 172 -9.64 7.98 -28.94
CA PRO A 172 -10.54 8.60 -29.86
C PRO A 172 -10.92 9.95 -29.24
N GLN A 173 -10.48 11.04 -29.86
CA GLN A 173 -11.03 12.38 -29.61
C GLN A 173 -12.48 12.44 -30.11
N HIS A 174 -13.37 11.64 -29.50
CA HIS A 174 -14.80 11.85 -29.68
C HIS A 174 -15.12 13.20 -29.08
N SER A 175 -15.80 14.05 -29.84
CA SER A 175 -16.20 15.40 -29.41
C SER A 175 -17.10 15.40 -28.16
N ASN A 176 -17.63 14.24 -27.76
CA ASN A 176 -18.48 14.07 -26.60
C ASN A 176 -17.65 13.61 -25.37
N PRO A 177 -17.56 14.43 -24.31
CA PRO A 177 -16.74 14.11 -23.13
C PRO A 177 -17.25 12.90 -22.35
N GLU A 178 -18.56 12.57 -22.42
CA GLU A 178 -19.13 11.37 -21.79
C GLU A 178 -18.60 10.06 -22.41
N LEU A 179 -18.11 10.10 -23.66
CA LEU A 179 -17.56 8.93 -24.37
C LEU A 179 -16.03 8.78 -24.21
N ALA A 180 -15.39 9.78 -23.60
CA ALA A 180 -13.95 9.79 -23.31
C ALA A 180 -13.65 9.49 -21.83
N LEU A 181 -14.60 8.87 -21.13
CA LEU A 181 -14.48 8.54 -19.72
C LEU A 181 -13.69 7.22 -19.52
N PRO A 182 -12.88 7.11 -18.46
CA PRO A 182 -12.25 5.84 -18.10
C PRO A 182 -13.29 4.84 -17.58
N LEU A 183 -12.90 3.56 -17.51
CA LEU A 183 -13.83 2.44 -17.26
C LEU A 183 -14.72 2.64 -16.02
N GLN A 184 -14.16 3.06 -14.89
CA GLN A 184 -14.95 3.24 -13.66
C GLN A 184 -16.02 4.34 -13.81
N PRO A 185 -15.69 5.57 -14.22
CA PRO A 185 -16.70 6.59 -14.52
C PRO A 185 -17.72 6.18 -15.59
N THR A 186 -17.35 5.39 -16.61
CA THR A 186 -18.34 4.89 -17.59
C THR A 186 -19.35 3.93 -16.96
N GLN A 187 -18.92 3.08 -16.02
CA GLN A 187 -19.82 2.17 -15.30
C GLN A 187 -20.75 2.93 -14.35
N ASP A 188 -20.25 3.99 -13.71
CA ASP A 188 -21.07 4.88 -12.89
C ASP A 188 -22.13 5.61 -13.72
N LEU A 189 -21.74 6.18 -14.86
CA LEU A 189 -22.65 6.87 -15.77
C LEU A 189 -23.68 5.91 -16.36
N LEU A 190 -23.26 4.70 -16.74
CA LEU A 190 -24.17 3.66 -17.23
C LEU A 190 -25.21 3.29 -16.18
N ARG A 191 -24.80 3.08 -14.92
CA ARG A 191 -25.73 2.84 -13.81
C ARG A 191 -26.71 3.99 -13.60
N GLN A 192 -26.26 5.24 -13.69
CA GLN A 192 -27.15 6.41 -13.59
C GLN A 192 -28.19 6.42 -14.71
N ARG A 193 -27.76 6.18 -15.96
CA ARG A 193 -28.65 6.16 -17.12
C ARG A 193 -29.64 4.99 -17.05
N GLU A 194 -29.23 3.82 -16.53
CA GLU A 194 -30.14 2.70 -16.28
C GLU A 194 -31.23 3.07 -15.27
N VAL A 195 -30.89 3.71 -14.15
CA VAL A 195 -31.88 4.17 -13.16
C VAL A 195 -32.83 5.23 -13.76
N GLU A 196 -32.30 6.16 -14.57
CA GLU A 196 -33.12 7.14 -15.30
C GLU A 196 -34.08 6.47 -16.28
N LEU A 197 -33.62 5.46 -17.02
CA LEU A 197 -34.46 4.68 -17.94
C LEU A 197 -35.56 3.92 -17.20
N GLU A 198 -35.24 3.26 -16.09
CA GLU A 198 -36.24 2.58 -15.26
C GLU A 198 -37.30 3.56 -14.72
N ALA A 199 -36.88 4.77 -14.31
CA ALA A 199 -37.80 5.81 -13.85
C ALA A 199 -38.70 6.31 -14.99
N ILE A 200 -38.16 6.52 -16.19
CA ILE A 200 -38.93 6.92 -17.38
C ILE A 200 -39.91 5.81 -17.78
N ASP A 201 -39.49 4.55 -17.78
CA ASP A 201 -40.35 3.41 -18.09
C ASP A 201 -41.50 3.27 -17.09
N ALA A 202 -41.25 3.52 -15.80
CA ALA A 202 -42.28 3.57 -14.78
C ALA A 202 -43.29 4.71 -15.04
N GLN A 203 -42.82 5.89 -15.45
CA GLN A 203 -43.69 7.01 -15.82
C GLN A 203 -44.52 6.70 -17.07
N ILE A 204 -43.91 6.10 -18.10
CA ILE A 204 -44.61 5.66 -19.31
C ILE A 204 -45.68 4.62 -18.97
N ALA A 205 -45.37 3.66 -18.10
CA ALA A 205 -46.33 2.66 -17.65
C ALA A 205 -47.51 3.28 -16.89
N ALA A 206 -47.25 4.25 -16.01
CA ALA A 206 -48.30 4.99 -15.30
C ALA A 206 -49.19 5.79 -16.27
N LEU A 207 -48.60 6.54 -17.20
CA LEU A 207 -49.35 7.30 -18.21
C LEU A 207 -50.16 6.39 -19.14
N ARG A 208 -49.64 5.21 -19.50
CA ARG A 208 -50.38 4.21 -20.28
C ARG A 208 -51.57 3.62 -19.52
N ARG A 209 -51.48 3.48 -18.19
CA ARG A 209 -52.58 3.04 -17.33
C ARG A 209 -53.66 4.11 -17.15
N ASP A 210 -53.26 5.35 -16.95
CA ASP A 210 -54.18 6.48 -16.69
C ASP A 210 -54.83 7.02 -17.97
N GLY A 211 -54.13 6.93 -19.10
CA GLY A 211 -54.58 7.39 -20.40
C GLY A 211 -55.99 6.94 -20.80
N PRO A 212 -56.35 5.64 -20.74
CA PRO A 212 -57.69 5.19 -21.11
C PRO A 212 -58.79 5.70 -20.16
N ALA A 213 -58.54 5.75 -18.85
CA ALA A 213 -59.52 6.24 -17.88
C ALA A 213 -59.83 7.72 -18.11
N ARG A 214 -58.79 8.57 -18.26
CA ARG A 214 -58.96 9.99 -18.58
C ARG A 214 -59.64 10.19 -19.94
N LYS A 215 -59.37 9.35 -20.93
CA LYS A 215 -60.10 9.38 -22.22
C LYS A 215 -61.58 9.09 -22.03
N GLN A 216 -61.93 8.06 -21.25
CA GLN A 216 -63.33 7.73 -20.95
C GLN A 216 -64.04 8.84 -20.17
N GLU A 217 -63.37 9.47 -19.20
CA GLU A 217 -63.92 10.63 -18.48
C GLU A 217 -64.19 11.80 -19.43
N VAL A 218 -63.27 12.10 -20.35
CA VAL A 218 -63.45 13.15 -21.35
C VAL A 218 -64.60 12.83 -22.31
N GLU A 219 -64.72 11.58 -22.79
CA GLU A 219 -65.85 11.19 -23.64
C GLU A 219 -67.18 11.27 -22.87
N GLY A 220 -67.24 10.81 -21.62
CA GLY A 220 -68.43 10.93 -20.79
C GLY A 220 -68.85 12.39 -20.57
N LEU A 221 -67.90 13.28 -20.26
CA LEU A 221 -68.17 14.71 -20.15
C LEU A 221 -68.60 15.33 -21.49
N ARG A 222 -68.07 14.86 -22.63
CA ARG A 222 -68.51 15.30 -23.96
C ARG A 222 -69.95 14.87 -24.25
N ASP A 223 -70.34 13.67 -23.84
CA ASP A 223 -71.70 13.14 -24.01
C ASP A 223 -72.71 13.85 -23.09
N GLU A 224 -72.30 14.27 -21.88
CA GLU A 224 -73.16 15.03 -20.94
C GLU A 224 -73.34 16.50 -21.33
N LEU A 225 -72.37 17.09 -22.02
CA LEU A 225 -72.36 18.47 -22.46
C LEU A 225 -73.59 18.89 -23.30
N PRO A 226 -74.06 18.13 -24.31
CA PRO A 226 -75.25 18.49 -25.09
C PRO A 226 -76.53 18.50 -24.24
N ALA A 227 -76.69 17.57 -23.27
CA ALA A 227 -77.86 17.53 -22.40
C ALA A 227 -77.89 18.74 -21.45
N LEU A 228 -76.74 19.11 -20.88
CA LEU A 228 -76.62 20.32 -20.06
C LEU A 228 -76.83 21.60 -20.88
N GLN A 229 -76.34 21.64 -22.13
CA GLN A 229 -76.61 22.74 -23.05
C GLN A 229 -78.11 22.85 -23.37
N ALA A 230 -78.79 21.73 -23.67
CA ALA A 230 -80.22 21.71 -23.90
C ALA A 230 -81.01 22.20 -22.68
N ARG A 231 -80.65 21.73 -21.48
CA ARG A 231 -81.25 22.20 -20.22
C ARG A 231 -81.01 23.69 -19.98
N LYS A 232 -79.82 24.19 -20.29
CA LYS A 232 -79.52 25.64 -20.25
C LYS A 232 -80.41 26.39 -21.23
N PHE A 233 -80.56 25.92 -22.48
CA PHE A 233 -81.43 26.57 -23.46
C PHE A 233 -82.90 26.59 -23.01
N GLN A 234 -83.40 25.49 -22.43
CA GLN A 234 -84.75 25.40 -21.87
C GLN A 234 -84.95 26.39 -20.71
N VAL A 235 -84.06 26.39 -19.71
CA VAL A 235 -84.16 27.31 -18.57
C VAL A 235 -84.04 28.77 -19.03
N VAL A 236 -83.18 29.07 -20.00
CA VAL A 236 -83.07 30.42 -20.58
C VAL A 236 -84.34 30.80 -21.35
N ALA A 237 -84.96 29.87 -22.08
CA ALA A 237 -86.24 30.09 -22.75
C ALA A 237 -87.36 30.33 -21.73
N GLU A 238 -87.47 29.49 -20.69
CA GLU A 238 -88.42 29.66 -19.59
C GLU A 238 -88.23 30.99 -18.87
N ALA A 239 -86.98 31.39 -18.58
CA ALA A 239 -86.67 32.68 -17.97
C ALA A 239 -87.02 33.86 -18.89
N ARG A 240 -86.80 33.74 -20.21
CA ARG A 240 -87.23 34.74 -21.20
C ARG A 240 -88.75 34.84 -21.29
N GLU A 241 -89.45 33.72 -21.28
CA GLU A 241 -90.91 33.68 -21.28
C GLU A 241 -91.49 34.20 -19.97
N ALA A 242 -90.90 33.89 -18.82
CA ALA A 242 -91.31 34.44 -17.53
C ALA A 242 -91.08 35.96 -17.50
N ARG A 243 -89.97 36.44 -18.06
CA ARG A 243 -89.73 37.89 -18.24
C ARG A 243 -90.76 38.52 -19.17
N ARG A 244 -91.12 37.85 -20.27
CA ARG A 244 -92.17 38.29 -21.19
C ARG A 244 -93.55 38.30 -20.52
N ARG A 245 -93.93 37.25 -19.79
CA ARG A 245 -95.17 37.18 -19.00
C ARG A 245 -95.22 38.21 -17.87
N ARG A 246 -94.09 38.59 -17.27
CA ARG A 246 -94.05 39.72 -16.33
C ARG A 246 -94.27 41.06 -17.04
N GLN A 247 -93.72 41.26 -18.24
CA GLN A 247 -93.97 42.47 -19.03
C GLN A 247 -95.39 42.56 -19.59
N GLU A 248 -95.97 41.43 -20.02
CA GLU A 248 -97.34 41.35 -20.55
C GLU A 248 -98.39 41.31 -19.40
N GLY A 249 -98.11 40.61 -18.31
CA GLY A 249 -98.99 40.48 -17.14
C GLY A 249 -99.03 41.72 -16.24
N ALA A 250 -97.93 42.47 -16.13
CA ALA A 250 -97.94 43.78 -15.44
C ALA A 250 -98.68 44.86 -16.25
N SER A 251 -98.97 44.61 -17.54
CA SER A 251 -99.68 45.56 -18.40
C SER A 251 -101.18 45.28 -18.52
N ALA A 252 -101.67 44.07 -18.18
CA ALA A 252 -103.01 43.63 -18.59
C ALA A 252 -103.98 43.30 -17.44
N ILE A 253 -103.54 43.10 -16.19
CA ILE A 253 -104.45 42.60 -15.13
C ILE A 253 -104.44 43.45 -13.84
N GLU A 254 -103.34 44.10 -13.46
CA GLU A 254 -103.32 44.96 -12.26
C GLU A 254 -103.74 46.42 -12.51
N GLY A 255 -103.83 46.86 -13.77
CA GLY A 255 -104.28 48.21 -14.14
C GLY A 255 -105.81 48.36 -14.17
N ASP A 256 -106.51 47.43 -14.84
CA ASP A 256 -107.95 47.56 -15.10
C ASP A 256 -108.82 47.29 -13.85
N GLU A 257 -108.50 46.28 -13.02
CA GLU A 257 -109.30 46.01 -11.81
C GLU A 257 -109.17 47.11 -10.74
N MET A 258 -107.99 47.75 -10.64
CA MET A 258 -107.77 48.88 -9.74
C MET A 258 -108.51 50.14 -10.23
N GLU A 259 -108.54 50.39 -11.54
CA GLU A 259 -109.27 51.51 -12.11
C GLU A 259 -110.79 51.34 -12.01
N GLU A 260 -111.33 50.13 -12.21
CA GLU A 260 -112.77 49.86 -12.08
C GLU A 260 -113.26 50.04 -10.63
N ARG A 261 -112.52 49.56 -9.63
CA ARG A 261 -112.83 49.79 -8.22
C ARG A 261 -112.75 51.28 -7.85
N GLY A 262 -111.79 52.01 -8.40
CA GLY A 262 -111.65 53.46 -8.20
C GLY A 262 -112.75 54.30 -8.87
N ARG A 263 -113.36 53.81 -9.97
CA ARG A 263 -114.53 54.45 -10.60
C ARG A 263 -115.81 54.17 -9.82
N TRP A 264 -115.98 52.94 -9.33
CA TRP A 264 -117.14 52.58 -8.51
C TRP A 264 -117.16 53.34 -7.19
N LEU A 265 -116.03 53.41 -6.46
CA LEU A 265 -115.95 54.16 -5.21
C LEU A 265 -116.22 55.66 -5.41
N ARG A 266 -115.74 56.28 -6.50
CA ARG A 266 -116.06 57.68 -6.83
C ARG A 266 -117.53 57.88 -7.18
N GLY A 267 -118.16 56.93 -7.87
CA GLY A 267 -119.60 56.95 -8.15
C GLY A 267 -120.45 56.86 -6.87
N VAL A 268 -120.06 56.00 -5.93
CA VAL A 268 -120.73 55.85 -4.63
C VAL A 268 -120.52 57.11 -3.76
N GLU A 269 -119.32 57.70 -3.76
CA GLU A 269 -119.05 58.96 -3.05
C GLU A 269 -119.86 60.13 -3.62
N ALA A 270 -119.98 60.23 -4.95
CA ALA A 270 -120.80 61.25 -5.61
C ALA A 270 -122.31 61.08 -5.29
N GLY A 271 -122.81 59.84 -5.27
CA GLY A 271 -124.19 59.55 -4.88
C GLY A 271 -124.48 59.86 -3.41
N LEU A 272 -123.56 59.52 -2.50
CA LEU A 272 -123.70 59.83 -1.08
C LEU A 272 -123.60 61.33 -0.79
N ARG A 273 -122.75 62.09 -1.49
CA ARG A 273 -122.71 63.56 -1.37
C ARG A 273 -124.01 64.20 -1.85
N GLY A 274 -124.61 63.73 -2.94
CA GLY A 274 -125.87 64.26 -3.46
C GLY A 274 -127.09 63.99 -2.56
N MET A 275 -127.03 62.98 -1.68
CA MET A 275 -128.09 62.70 -0.70
C MET A 275 -127.90 63.40 0.65
N LEU A 276 -126.75 64.05 0.89
CA LEU A 276 -126.42 64.75 2.13
C LEU A 276 -126.43 66.29 2.00
N GLU A 277 -126.87 66.83 0.86
CA GLU A 277 -127.21 68.25 0.67
C GLU A 277 -128.72 68.44 0.47
N VAL A 278 -129.52 68.07 1.50
CA VAL A 278 -130.79 68.70 1.94
C VAL A 278 -130.95 68.43 3.43
#